data_AF-A0A537M137-F1
#
_entry.id   AF-A0A537M137-F1
#
_cell.length_a   1.000
_cell.length_b   1.000
_cell.length_c   1.000
_cell.angle_alpha   90.00
_cell.angle_beta   90.00
_cell.angle_gamma   90.00
#
_symmetry.space_group_name_H-M   'P 1'
#
loop_
_entity.id
_entity.type
_entity.pdbx_description
1 polymer ?
#
loop_
_entity_poly.entity_id
_entity_poly.type
_entity_poly.pdbx_seq_one_letter_code
_entity_poly.pdbx_strand_id
1 'polypeptide(L)'
;MLLAVGVQHLRTYALVREAARLERHRHDLLTENAVLREEIQRLRTDDRYIERLAREQLGMLRPGEVELLMTPTSDQRPAGEDPTASRAAPRGEGDRSIGWLVRTVAAGARALLDRVLGAGSRGTP
;
A
#
# COMPACT_ATOMS: atom_id res chain seq x y z
N MET A 1 39.44 -43.12 7.87
CA MET A 1 38.41 -43.46 6.86
C MET A 1 36.99 -43.24 7.39
N LEU A 2 36.57 -43.84 8.52
CA LEU A 2 35.21 -43.70 9.07
C LEU A 2 34.77 -42.24 9.38
N LEU A 3 35.65 -41.41 9.94
CA LEU A 3 35.33 -40.01 10.25
C LEU A 3 35.01 -39.17 9.01
N ALA A 4 35.72 -39.40 7.89
CA ALA A 4 35.49 -38.68 6.64
C ALA A 4 34.12 -39.04 6.02
N VAL A 5 33.75 -40.32 6.10
CA VAL A 5 32.44 -40.82 5.63
C VAL A 5 31.31 -40.25 6.50
N GLY A 6 31.48 -40.21 7.82
CA GLY A 6 30.49 -39.62 8.73
C GLY A 6 30.21 -38.15 8.46
N VAL A 7 31.26 -37.33 8.24
CA VAL A 7 31.10 -35.91 7.89
C VAL A 7 30.39 -35.74 6.53
N GLN A 8 30.69 -36.60 5.55
CA GLN A 8 30.03 -36.56 4.24
C GLN A 8 28.53 -36.88 4.32
N HIS A 9 28.14 -37.85 5.16
CA HIS A 9 26.73 -38.16 5.38
C HIS A 9 25.97 -37.03 6.07
N LEU A 10 26.59 -36.34 7.03
CA LEU A 10 25.97 -35.16 7.67
C LEU A 10 25.76 -34.01 6.68
N ARG A 11 26.73 -33.75 5.79
CA ARG A 11 26.61 -32.73 4.75
C ARG A 11 25.48 -33.04 3.77
N THR A 12 25.43 -34.27 3.28
CA THR A 12 24.38 -34.69 2.34
C THR A 12 22.99 -34.62 2.99
N TYR A 13 22.85 -35.06 4.24
CA TYR A 13 21.60 -34.91 4.99
C TYR A 13 21.19 -33.44 5.15
N ALA A 14 22.12 -32.56 5.52
CA ALA A 14 21.86 -31.13 5.64
C ALA A 14 21.40 -30.51 4.31
N LEU A 15 22.06 -30.87 3.20
CA LEU A 15 21.68 -30.40 1.86
C LEU A 15 20.30 -30.88 1.43
N VAL A 16 19.95 -32.15 1.69
CA VAL A 16 18.60 -32.68 1.40
C VAL A 16 17.53 -31.94 2.21
N ARG A 17 17.80 -31.67 3.48
CA ARG A 17 16.86 -30.92 4.33
C ARG A 17 16.68 -29.49 3.85
N GLU A 18 17.76 -28.83 3.46
CA GLU A 18 17.70 -27.46 2.94
C GLU A 18 16.99 -27.42 1.59
N ALA A 19 17.26 -28.36 0.68
CA ALA A 19 16.52 -28.50 -0.58
C ALA A 19 15.01 -28.67 -0.33
N ALA A 20 14.62 -29.53 0.62
CA ALA A 20 13.21 -29.71 0.97
C ALA A 20 12.59 -28.45 1.58
N ARG A 21 13.36 -27.64 2.32
CA ARG A 21 12.91 -26.34 2.84
C ARG A 21 12.72 -25.33 1.73
N LEU A 22 13.67 -25.20 0.81
CA LEU A 22 13.58 -24.29 -0.32
C LEU A 22 12.41 -24.67 -1.23
N GLU A 23 12.17 -25.97 -1.46
CA GLU A 23 11.06 -26.40 -2.31
C GLU A 23 9.70 -26.05 -1.71
N ARG A 24 9.53 -26.21 -0.38
CA ARG A 24 8.33 -25.72 0.30
C ARG A 24 8.16 -24.22 0.13
N HIS A 25 9.22 -23.45 0.39
CA HIS A 25 9.16 -22.00 0.26
C HIS A 25 8.85 -21.55 -1.18
N ARG A 26 9.41 -22.24 -2.17
CA ARG A 26 9.10 -22.02 -3.59
C ARG A 26 7.63 -22.27 -3.86
N HIS A 27 7.07 -23.36 -3.35
CA HIS A 27 5.66 -23.69 -3.51
C HIS A 27 4.74 -22.62 -2.90
N ASP A 28 5.07 -22.15 -1.69
CA ASP A 28 4.33 -21.09 -1.02
C ASP A 28 4.33 -19.80 -1.86
N LEU A 29 5.51 -19.39 -2.35
CA LEU A 29 5.66 -18.21 -3.20
C LEU A 29 4.91 -18.34 -4.52
N LEU A 30 4.91 -19.52 -5.15
CA LEU A 30 4.15 -19.75 -6.39
C LEU A 30 2.64 -19.62 -6.16
N THR A 31 2.17 -20.12 -5.02
CA THR A 31 0.76 -20.03 -4.62
C THR A 31 0.37 -18.57 -4.36
N GLU A 32 1.17 -17.84 -3.58
CA GLU A 32 0.96 -16.42 -3.33
C GLU A 32 1.00 -15.61 -4.64
N ASN A 33 1.96 -15.91 -5.52
CA ASN A 33 2.06 -15.23 -6.81
C ASN A 33 0.83 -15.47 -7.69
N ALA A 34 0.26 -16.68 -7.69
CA ALA A 34 -0.96 -16.98 -8.42
C ALA A 34 -2.15 -16.16 -7.91
N VAL A 35 -2.33 -16.10 -6.58
CA VAL A 35 -3.39 -15.29 -5.94
C VAL A 35 -3.23 -13.82 -6.27
N LEU A 36 -2.01 -13.27 -6.16
CA LEU A 36 -1.73 -11.87 -6.47
C LEU A 36 -1.98 -11.55 -7.94
N ARG A 37 -1.65 -12.45 -8.86
CA ARG A 37 -1.95 -12.26 -10.29
C ARG A 37 -3.44 -12.22 -10.57
N GLU A 38 -4.21 -13.12 -9.95
CA GLU A 38 -5.66 -13.10 -10.08
C GLU A 38 -6.25 -11.79 -9.54
N GLU A 39 -5.75 -11.34 -8.40
CA GLU A 39 -6.16 -10.07 -7.80
C GLU A 39 -5.84 -8.87 -8.70
N ILE A 40 -4.63 -8.82 -9.26
CA ILE A 40 -4.24 -7.78 -10.23
C ILE A 40 -5.15 -7.83 -11.45
N GLN A 41 -5.54 -9.01 -11.94
CA GLN A 41 -6.46 -9.12 -13.06
C GLN A 41 -7.83 -8.54 -12.71
N ARG A 42 -8.41 -8.93 -11.56
CA ARG A 42 -9.69 -8.35 -11.09
C ARG A 42 -9.63 -6.84 -10.99
N LEU A 43 -8.57 -6.30 -10.39
CA LEU A 43 -8.34 -4.85 -10.28
C LEU A 43 -8.15 -4.14 -11.63
N ARG A 44 -7.83 -4.85 -12.72
CA ARG A 44 -7.64 -4.26 -14.04
C ARG A 44 -8.86 -4.39 -14.95
N THR A 45 -9.70 -5.40 -14.72
CA THR A 45 -10.78 -5.75 -15.65
C THR A 45 -12.18 -5.61 -15.04
N ASP A 46 -12.31 -5.57 -13.71
CA ASP A 46 -13.61 -5.52 -13.03
C ASP A 46 -13.78 -4.19 -12.26
N ASP A 47 -14.47 -3.25 -12.90
CA ASP A 47 -14.77 -1.93 -12.30
C ASP A 47 -15.62 -2.03 -11.04
N ARG A 48 -16.51 -3.04 -10.92
CA ARG A 48 -17.33 -3.22 -9.72
C ARG A 48 -16.50 -3.71 -8.55
N TYR A 49 -15.51 -4.55 -8.83
CA TYR A 49 -14.56 -5.00 -7.82
C TYR A 49 -13.76 -3.82 -7.25
N ILE A 50 -13.27 -2.92 -8.12
CA ILE A 50 -12.58 -1.69 -7.72
C ILE A 50 -13.51 -0.77 -6.90
N GLU A 51 -14.75 -0.56 -7.36
CA GLU A 51 -15.71 0.29 -6.65
C GLU A 51 -15.97 -0.21 -5.23
N ARG A 52 -16.22 -1.51 -5.07
CA ARG A 52 -16.43 -2.11 -3.76
C ARG A 52 -15.21 -1.90 -2.86
N LEU A 53 -14.01 -2.16 -3.39
CA LEU A 53 -12.76 -1.99 -2.65
C LEU A 53 -12.55 -0.53 -2.20
N ALA A 54 -12.86 0.43 -3.08
CA ALA A 54 -12.75 1.85 -2.78
C ALA A 54 -13.74 2.30 -1.68
N ARG A 55 -14.97 1.77 -1.67
CA ARG A 55 -15.95 2.03 -0.61
C ARG A 55 -15.53 1.42 0.72
N GLU A 56 -15.10 0.15 0.70
CA GLU A 56 -14.78 -0.62 1.91
C GLU A 56 -13.47 -0.19 2.57
N GLN A 57 -12.40 -0.01 1.79
CA GLN A 57 -11.08 0.28 2.34
C GLN A 57 -10.76 1.76 2.43
N LEU A 58 -11.33 2.59 1.54
CA LEU A 58 -10.96 3.99 1.41
C LEU A 58 -12.11 4.96 1.75
N GLY A 59 -13.32 4.46 2.01
CA GLY A 59 -14.49 5.30 2.28
C GLY A 59 -14.85 6.22 1.12
N MET A 60 -14.44 5.87 -0.11
CA MET A 60 -14.59 6.75 -1.27
C MET A 60 -15.99 6.69 -1.86
N LEU A 61 -16.49 7.85 -2.30
CA LEU A 61 -17.77 8.04 -2.97
C LEU A 61 -17.57 8.19 -4.49
N ARG A 62 -18.56 7.77 -5.29
CA ARG A 62 -18.50 7.96 -6.76
C ARG A 62 -18.59 9.44 -7.15
N PRO A 63 -18.07 9.84 -8.33
CA PRO A 63 -18.34 11.16 -8.89
C PRO A 63 -19.86 11.44 -8.96
N GLY A 64 -20.33 12.43 -8.21
CA GLY A 64 -21.76 12.79 -8.11
C GLY A 64 -22.47 12.31 -6.85
N GLU A 65 -21.83 11.47 -6.02
CA GLU A 65 -22.31 11.14 -4.67
C GLU A 65 -21.83 12.19 -3.66
N VAL A 66 -22.65 12.53 -2.65
CA VAL A 66 -22.33 13.53 -1.62
C VAL A 66 -22.38 12.87 -0.24
N GLU A 67 -21.35 13.08 0.57
CA GLU A 67 -21.32 12.61 1.96
C GLU A 67 -22.32 13.42 2.80
N LEU A 68 -23.35 12.76 3.35
CA LEU A 68 -24.31 13.37 4.24
C LEU A 68 -23.90 13.12 5.70
N LEU A 69 -23.18 14.06 6.28
CA LEU A 69 -22.88 14.05 7.72
C LEU A 69 -24.07 14.65 8.48
N MET A 70 -24.83 13.81 9.18
CA MET A 70 -25.84 14.28 10.13
C MET A 70 -25.16 14.74 11.42
N THR A 71 -24.86 16.04 11.52
CA THR A 71 -24.52 16.64 12.82
C THR A 71 -25.79 16.77 13.65
N PRO A 72 -25.84 16.28 14.90
CA PRO A 72 -26.97 16.57 15.78
C PRO A 72 -27.08 18.09 15.89
N THR A 73 -28.23 18.64 15.52
CA THR A 73 -28.48 20.06 15.69
C THR A 73 -28.45 20.33 17.19
N SER A 74 -27.34 20.91 17.68
CA SER A 74 -27.38 21.59 18.95
C SER A 74 -28.16 22.88 18.70
N ASP A 75 -29.48 22.75 18.81
CA ASP A 75 -30.43 23.83 18.68
C ASP A 75 -30.10 24.87 19.75
N GLN A 76 -29.41 25.93 19.33
CA GLN A 76 -29.26 27.19 20.06
C GLN A 76 -28.64 28.22 19.11
N ARG A 77 -29.50 28.86 18.31
CA ARG A 77 -29.19 30.19 17.78
C ARG A 77 -30.20 31.19 18.37
N PRO A 78 -29.76 32.19 19.15
CA PRO A 78 -30.66 33.27 19.53
C PRO A 78 -30.99 34.09 18.28
N ALA A 79 -32.27 34.40 18.12
CA ALA A 79 -32.79 35.20 17.02
C ALA A 79 -32.19 36.61 17.05
N GLY A 80 -31.42 36.99 16.03
CA GLY A 80 -30.99 38.39 15.88
C GLY A 80 -29.67 38.68 15.16
N GLU A 81 -29.17 37.83 14.26
CA GLU A 81 -28.00 38.19 13.44
C GLU A 81 -28.36 38.36 11.97
N ASP A 82 -28.07 39.56 11.45
CA ASP A 82 -28.34 40.00 10.10
C ASP A 82 -27.67 39.10 9.03
N PRO A 83 -28.42 38.65 7.99
CA PRO A 83 -27.92 37.72 6.98
C PRO A 83 -26.86 38.30 6.03
N THR A 84 -26.54 39.60 6.14
CA THR A 84 -25.72 40.32 5.15
C THR A 84 -24.22 40.36 5.49
N ALA A 85 -23.82 40.04 6.74
CA ALA A 85 -22.43 40.13 7.16
C ALA A 85 -21.55 38.94 6.68
N SER A 86 -22.15 37.81 6.31
CA SER A 86 -21.41 36.57 5.94
C SER A 86 -21.03 36.48 4.45
N ARG A 87 -21.03 37.60 3.72
CA ARG A 87 -20.62 37.62 2.30
C ARG A 87 -19.22 38.18 2.06
N ALA A 88 -18.48 38.56 3.12
CA ALA A 88 -17.15 39.13 3.03
C ALA A 88 -16.10 38.33 3.82
N ALA A 89 -15.68 37.18 3.29
CA ALA A 89 -14.39 36.56 3.62
C ALA A 89 -13.94 35.69 2.44
N PRO A 90 -12.63 35.69 2.10
CA PRO A 90 -12.14 35.09 0.86
C PRO A 90 -12.28 33.56 0.88
N ARG A 91 -12.80 33.01 -0.23
CA ARG A 91 -12.73 31.58 -0.56
C ARG A 91 -11.24 31.20 -0.62
N GLY A 92 -10.76 30.51 0.41
CA GLY A 92 -9.51 29.79 0.36
C GLY A 92 -9.64 28.64 -0.63
N GLU A 93 -9.20 28.89 -1.86
CA GLU A 93 -8.96 27.90 -2.91
C GLU A 93 -7.82 26.98 -2.42
N GLY A 94 -8.19 25.94 -1.69
CA GLY A 94 -7.29 24.87 -1.31
C GLY A 94 -7.04 23.98 -2.51
N ASP A 95 -5.98 24.24 -3.25
CA ASP A 95 -5.41 23.36 -4.27
C ASP A 95 -5.11 21.98 -3.63
N ARG A 96 -6.07 21.06 -3.75
CA ARG A 96 -5.90 19.62 -3.46
C ARG A 96 -5.72 18.85 -4.76
N SER A 97 -4.87 19.36 -5.65
CA SER A 97 -4.46 18.62 -6.84
C SER A 97 -3.66 17.36 -6.46
N ILE A 98 -3.94 16.28 -7.20
CA ILE A 98 -3.23 14.98 -7.16
C ILE A 98 -1.70 15.16 -7.26
N GLY A 99 -1.21 16.32 -7.73
CA GLY A 99 0.19 16.68 -7.78
C GLY A 99 0.92 16.72 -6.42
N TRP A 100 0.23 16.99 -5.30
CA TRP A 100 0.83 16.87 -3.97
C TRP A 100 1.14 15.40 -3.61
N LEU A 101 0.21 14.48 -3.88
CA LEU A 101 0.39 13.04 -3.64
C LEU A 101 1.50 12.45 -4.51
N VAL A 102 1.59 12.87 -5.77
CA VAL A 102 2.67 12.41 -6.67
C VAL A 102 4.04 12.91 -6.18
N ARG A 103 4.13 14.12 -5.63
CA ARG A 103 5.40 14.65 -5.06
C ARG A 103 5.84 13.93 -3.79
N THR A 104 4.92 13.54 -2.90
CA THR A 104 5.28 12.83 -1.66
C THR A 104 5.73 11.39 -1.94
N VAL A 105 5.07 10.69 -2.87
CA VAL A 105 5.48 9.34 -3.29
C VAL A 105 6.79 9.35 -4.07
N ALA A 106 6.99 10.32 -4.98
CA ALA A 106 8.24 10.46 -5.73
C ALA A 106 9.45 10.78 -4.83
N ALA A 107 9.26 11.55 -3.76
CA ALA A 107 10.31 11.83 -2.77
C ALA A 107 10.70 10.57 -1.97
N GLY A 108 9.73 9.72 -1.62
CA GLY A 108 9.98 8.44 -0.93
C GLY A 108 10.65 7.38 -1.82
N ALA A 109 10.23 7.28 -3.08
CA ALA A 109 10.77 6.30 -4.03
C ALA A 109 12.26 6.52 -4.34
N ARG A 110 12.71 7.78 -4.39
CA ARG A 110 14.11 8.13 -4.66
C ARG A 110 15.04 7.78 -3.48
N ALA A 111 14.57 7.95 -2.25
CA ALA A 111 15.30 7.56 -1.04
C ALA A 111 15.41 6.04 -0.86
N LEU A 112 14.40 5.28 -1.32
CA LEU A 112 14.43 3.82 -1.31
C LEU A 112 15.43 3.27 -2.35
N LEU A 113 15.46 3.88 -3.54
CA LEU A 113 16.37 3.48 -4.63
C LEU A 113 17.84 3.75 -4.28
N ASP A 114 18.17 4.88 -3.65
CA ASP A 114 19.55 5.16 -3.21
C ASP A 114 20.02 4.19 -2.11
N ARG A 115 19.10 3.69 -1.26
CA ARG A 115 19.43 2.70 -0.23
C ARG A 115 19.64 1.28 -0.80
N VAL A 116 18.96 0.94 -1.90
CA VAL A 116 19.12 -0.35 -2.58
C VAL A 116 20.33 -0.36 -3.51
N LEU A 117 20.64 0.76 -4.17
CA LEU A 117 21.78 0.88 -5.10
C LEU A 117 23.09 1.30 -4.42
N GLY A 118 23.04 1.99 -3.26
CA GLY A 118 24.21 2.41 -2.48
C GLY A 118 24.85 1.32 -1.61
N ALA A 119 24.26 0.12 -1.54
CA ALA A 119 24.82 -1.01 -0.79
C ALA A 119 25.90 -1.81 -1.55
N GLY A 120 26.27 -1.39 -2.76
CA GLY A 120 27.19 -2.11 -3.64
C GLY A 120 28.66 -1.67 -3.64
N SER A 121 29.06 -0.59 -2.95
CA SER A 121 30.42 -0.03 -3.09
C SER A 121 31.22 0.11 -1.79
N ARG A 122 31.22 -0.93 -0.93
CA ARG A 122 32.29 -1.11 0.06
C ARG A 122 33.03 -2.43 -0.18
N GLY A 123 33.66 -2.51 -1.33
CA GLY A 123 34.90 -3.26 -1.49
C GLY A 123 36.03 -2.24 -1.55
N THR A 124 36.85 -2.16 -0.52
CA THR A 124 38.20 -1.60 -0.63
C THR A 124 39.20 -2.72 -0.34
N PRO A 125 40.30 -2.82 -1.12
CA PRO A 125 41.38 -3.76 -0.89
C PRO A 125 42.13 -3.50 0.42
#